data_AF-A0AAU6QZZ5-F1
#
_entry.id   AF-A0AAU6QZZ5-F1
#
_cell.length_a   1.000
_cell.length_b   1.000
_cell.length_c   1.000
_cell.angle_alpha   90.00
_cell.angle_beta   90.00
_cell.angle_gamma   90.00
#
_symmetry.space_group_name_H-M   'P 1'
#
loop_
_entity.id
_entity.type
_entity.pdbx_description
1 polymer ?
#
loop_
_entity_poly.entity_id
_entity_poly.type
_entity_poly.pdbx_seq_one_letter_code
_entity_poly.pdbx_strand_id
1 'polypeptide(L)'
;MSTFNTAFSRTLACFVKPSALLSIGILTAGALLAVDASAASFKCTSKLSASEKIVCQDPELSALDDRIAASWKRARDTTLDATALEAARTQQWLWRQRNCTDKACVKNWYDRRIVELDADYEQAKQARRDAFEASLVGQKLAPSAAEAVRKMKGASVANATTASTQ
;
A
#
# COMPACT_ATOMS: atom_id res chain seq x y z
N MET A 1 -28.66 -38.67 -0.47
CA MET A 1 -28.00 -39.09 -1.73
C MET A 1 -28.76 -38.43 -2.86
N SER A 2 -28.33 -37.24 -3.26
CA SER A 2 -29.02 -36.42 -4.26
C SER A 2 -28.18 -36.39 -5.52
N THR A 3 -28.72 -36.97 -6.58
CA THR A 3 -28.18 -37.00 -7.93
C THR A 3 -28.43 -35.67 -8.63
N PHE A 4 -27.38 -35.01 -9.12
CA PHE A 4 -27.50 -33.97 -10.13
C PHE A 4 -26.52 -34.24 -11.27
N ASN A 5 -27.09 -34.56 -12.43
CA ASN A 5 -26.43 -34.77 -13.71
C ASN A 5 -25.85 -33.45 -14.23
N THR A 6 -24.56 -33.43 -14.57
CA THR A 6 -23.96 -32.39 -15.39
C THR A 6 -23.94 -32.84 -16.86
N ALA A 7 -24.67 -32.12 -17.69
CA ALA A 7 -24.54 -32.11 -19.14
C ALA A 7 -23.13 -31.65 -19.55
N PHE A 8 -22.62 -32.15 -20.68
CA PHE A 8 -21.90 -31.38 -21.72
C PHE A 8 -21.30 -32.37 -22.73
N SER A 9 -21.95 -32.52 -23.88
CA SER A 9 -21.26 -33.00 -25.09
C SER A 9 -22.07 -32.64 -26.32
N ARG A 10 -21.61 -31.64 -27.09
CA ARG A 10 -21.89 -31.51 -28.51
C ARG A 10 -20.70 -30.83 -29.20
N THR A 11 -19.94 -31.66 -29.90
CA THR A 11 -18.99 -31.34 -30.95
C THR A 11 -19.66 -30.57 -32.09
N LEU A 12 -19.01 -29.50 -32.58
CA LEU A 12 -19.18 -29.01 -33.95
C LEU A 12 -17.81 -28.55 -34.47
N ALA A 13 -17.25 -29.35 -35.37
CA ALA A 13 -16.15 -28.96 -36.23
C ALA A 13 -16.75 -28.53 -37.58
N CYS A 14 -16.32 -27.38 -38.10
CA CYS A 14 -16.45 -27.01 -39.51
C CYS A 14 -15.10 -26.54 -40.02
N PHE A 15 -14.58 -27.27 -41.01
CA PHE A 15 -13.41 -26.93 -41.81
C PHE A 15 -13.78 -25.96 -42.93
N VAL A 16 -13.04 -24.86 -43.12
CA VAL A 16 -12.90 -24.22 -44.45
C VAL A 16 -11.50 -23.57 -44.63
N LYS A 17 -10.75 -24.19 -45.55
CA LYS A 17 -9.57 -23.87 -46.41
C LYS A 17 -8.54 -22.74 -46.14
N PRO A 18 -7.26 -22.97 -46.56
CA PRO A 18 -6.19 -21.98 -46.63
C PRO A 18 -6.16 -21.26 -47.98
N SER A 19 -5.66 -20.02 -48.03
CA SER A 19 -5.35 -19.32 -49.29
C SER A 19 -4.13 -18.41 -49.11
N ALA A 20 -3.33 -18.36 -50.17
CA ALA A 20 -1.92 -18.00 -50.19
C ALA A 20 -1.62 -16.49 -50.16
N LEU A 21 -0.35 -16.24 -49.87
CA LEU A 21 0.41 -15.00 -49.73
C LEU A 21 0.27 -14.00 -50.90
N LEU A 22 0.27 -12.71 -50.59
CA LEU A 22 0.79 -11.65 -51.47
C LEU A 22 1.28 -10.43 -50.65
N SER A 23 2.50 -10.02 -51.00
CA SER A 23 3.42 -9.10 -50.33
C SER A 23 3.07 -7.61 -50.49
N ILE A 24 3.54 -6.77 -49.55
CA ILE A 24 4.44 -5.61 -49.72
C ILE A 24 4.32 -4.73 -48.45
N GLY A 25 5.47 -4.45 -47.84
CA GLY A 25 5.57 -3.92 -46.50
C GLY A 25 5.36 -2.41 -46.35
N ILE A 26 5.11 -2.04 -45.09
CA ILE A 26 5.52 -0.75 -44.53
C ILE A 26 6.12 -1.09 -43.15
N LEU A 27 7.45 -1.03 -43.07
CA LEU A 27 8.22 -1.08 -41.83
C LEU A 27 8.15 0.32 -41.19
N THR A 28 7.04 0.64 -40.53
CA THR A 28 6.98 1.80 -39.64
C THR A 28 7.53 1.40 -38.27
N ALA A 29 8.85 1.50 -38.13
CA ALA A 29 9.53 1.45 -36.83
C ALA A 29 9.23 2.77 -36.08
N GLY A 30 8.05 2.84 -35.46
CA GLY A 30 7.74 3.88 -34.48
C GLY A 30 8.52 3.60 -33.20
N ALA A 31 9.59 4.36 -32.96
CA ALA A 31 10.30 4.36 -31.69
C ALA A 31 9.33 4.83 -30.58
N LEU A 32 8.77 3.87 -29.83
CA LEU A 32 8.08 4.15 -28.59
C LEU A 32 9.15 4.66 -27.61
N LEU A 33 9.15 5.97 -27.38
CA LEU A 33 9.82 6.54 -26.21
C LEU A 33 9.11 5.96 -24.98
N ALA A 34 9.67 4.89 -24.43
CA ALA A 34 9.32 4.42 -23.10
C ALA A 34 9.78 5.51 -22.14
N VAL A 35 8.88 6.45 -21.85
CA VAL A 35 9.03 7.27 -20.65
C VAL A 35 8.87 6.29 -19.50
N ASP A 36 9.99 5.92 -18.89
CA ASP A 36 10.01 5.23 -17.61
C ASP A 36 9.28 6.13 -16.62
N ALA A 37 7.98 5.91 -16.48
CA ALA A 37 7.19 6.51 -15.42
C ALA A 37 7.78 5.97 -14.11
N SER A 38 8.42 6.84 -13.33
CA SER A 38 8.79 6.51 -11.95
C SER A 38 7.51 6.08 -11.24
N ALA A 39 7.36 4.76 -11.08
CA ALA A 39 6.09 4.18 -10.70
C ALA A 39 5.75 4.67 -9.30
N ALA A 40 4.71 5.49 -9.20
CA ALA A 40 4.02 5.68 -7.93
C ALA A 40 3.60 4.30 -7.39
N SER A 41 3.15 4.23 -6.14
CA SER A 41 2.67 2.98 -5.54
C SER A 41 1.43 2.38 -6.24
N PHE A 42 0.92 3.04 -7.29
CA PHE A 42 -0.16 2.62 -8.17
C PHE A 42 0.26 2.66 -9.66
N LYS A 43 -0.48 1.92 -10.50
CA LYS A 43 -0.20 1.85 -11.94
C LYS A 43 -0.64 3.13 -12.65
N CYS A 44 0.30 3.81 -13.28
CA CYS A 44 0.00 4.92 -14.16
C CYS A 44 -0.69 4.42 -15.44
N THR A 45 -1.99 4.70 -15.59
CA THR A 45 -2.80 4.31 -16.77
C THR A 45 -3.58 5.49 -17.32
N SER A 46 -4.33 5.30 -18.41
CA SER A 46 -5.18 6.36 -18.99
C SER A 46 -6.41 6.71 -18.12
N LYS A 47 -6.82 5.82 -17.20
CA LYS A 47 -8.01 5.98 -16.35
C LYS A 47 -7.64 6.38 -14.92
N LEU A 48 -7.08 7.57 -14.77
CA LEU A 48 -6.67 8.15 -13.49
C LEU A 48 -7.47 9.41 -13.14
N SER A 49 -7.58 9.71 -11.84
CA SER A 49 -8.06 11.03 -11.40
C SER A 49 -7.10 12.14 -11.84
N ALA A 50 -7.55 13.41 -11.77
CA ALA A 50 -6.66 14.55 -12.03
C ALA A 50 -5.43 14.52 -11.11
N SER A 51 -5.63 14.30 -9.80
CA SER A 51 -4.53 14.22 -8.84
C SER A 51 -3.55 13.07 -9.12
N GLU A 52 -4.02 11.90 -9.56
CA GLU A 52 -3.15 10.76 -9.89
C GLU A 52 -2.35 10.99 -11.17
N LYS A 53 -2.94 11.67 -12.16
CA LYS A 53 -2.20 12.07 -13.38
C LYS A 53 -1.05 13.00 -13.02
N ILE A 54 -1.29 13.96 -12.11
CA ILE A 54 -0.27 14.87 -11.61
C ILE A 54 0.86 14.09 -10.92
N VAL A 55 0.54 13.12 -10.07
CA VAL A 55 1.55 12.25 -9.42
C VAL A 55 2.36 11.45 -10.45
N CYS A 56 1.71 10.85 -11.45
CA CYS A 56 2.38 10.07 -12.48
C CYS A 56 3.32 10.87 -13.39
N GLN A 57 3.18 12.20 -13.45
CA GLN A 57 3.98 13.08 -14.29
C GLN A 57 5.08 13.81 -13.51
N ASP A 58 5.11 13.67 -12.19
CA ASP A 58 6.00 14.42 -11.31
C ASP A 58 6.80 13.48 -10.39
N PRO A 59 8.12 13.33 -10.61
CA PRO A 59 8.96 12.42 -9.82
C PRO A 59 9.00 12.74 -8.33
N GLU A 60 8.89 14.02 -7.95
CA GLU A 60 8.87 14.44 -6.54
C GLU A 60 7.59 13.94 -5.86
N LEU A 61 6.43 14.07 -6.53
CA LEU A 61 5.17 13.56 -6.02
C LEU A 61 5.13 12.02 -6.01
N SER A 62 5.76 11.36 -6.99
CA SER A 62 5.89 9.90 -6.99
C SER A 62 6.69 9.40 -5.78
N ALA A 63 7.80 10.06 -5.45
CA ALA A 63 8.58 9.75 -4.25
C ALA A 63 7.79 10.00 -2.94
N LEU A 64 6.93 11.03 -2.91
CA LEU A 64 6.03 11.26 -1.78
C LEU A 64 4.95 10.17 -1.67
N ASP A 65 4.50 9.60 -2.79
CA ASP A 65 3.57 8.46 -2.82
C ASP A 65 4.19 7.19 -2.21
N ASP A 66 5.46 6.92 -2.49
CA ASP A 66 6.20 5.85 -1.83
C ASP A 66 6.37 6.12 -0.32
N ARG A 67 6.69 7.36 0.05
CA ARG A 67 6.90 7.75 1.45
C ARG A 67 5.63 7.63 2.29
N ILE A 68 4.47 8.03 1.76
CA ILE A 68 3.20 7.84 2.47
C ILE A 68 2.85 6.35 2.59
N ALA A 69 3.18 5.52 1.59
CA ALA A 69 2.96 4.07 1.68
C ALA A 69 3.79 3.44 2.82
N ALA A 70 5.05 3.84 2.97
CA ALA A 70 5.91 3.41 4.07
C ALA A 70 5.40 3.87 5.44
N SER A 71 4.94 5.12 5.53
CA SER A 71 4.40 5.69 6.78
C SER A 71 3.08 5.01 7.17
N TRP A 72 2.23 4.74 6.18
CA TRP A 72 1.02 3.95 6.38
C TRP A 72 1.36 2.54 6.89
N LYS A 73 2.30 1.83 6.26
CA LYS A 73 2.68 0.49 6.71
C LYS A 73 3.09 0.46 8.19
N ARG A 74 3.93 1.40 8.64
CA ARG A 74 4.36 1.51 10.04
C ARG A 74 3.19 1.75 11.00
N ALA A 75 2.31 2.69 10.66
CA ALA A 75 1.12 2.99 11.47
C ALA A 75 0.16 1.79 11.53
N ARG A 76 -0.10 1.12 10.40
CA ARG A 76 -0.95 -0.08 10.30
C ARG A 76 -0.44 -1.22 11.17
N ASP A 77 0.86 -1.50 11.09
CA ASP A 77 1.44 -2.66 11.78
C ASP A 77 1.53 -2.44 13.30
N THR A 78 1.37 -1.18 13.76
CA THR A 78 1.51 -0.81 15.17
C THR A 78 0.21 -0.39 15.84
N THR A 79 -0.79 0.10 15.11
CA THR A 79 -2.06 0.57 15.69
C THR A 79 -2.76 -0.52 16.54
N LEU A 80 -3.56 -0.07 17.50
CA LEU A 80 -4.50 -0.90 18.24
C LEU A 80 -5.88 -0.96 17.56
N ASP A 81 -6.15 -0.03 16.64
CA ASP A 81 -7.39 0.05 15.86
C ASP A 81 -7.06 0.18 14.36
N ALA A 82 -6.94 -0.96 13.70
CA ALA A 82 -6.67 -1.02 12.25
C ALA A 82 -7.87 -0.58 11.41
N THR A 83 -9.10 -0.75 11.93
CA THR A 83 -10.34 -0.42 11.21
C THR A 83 -10.49 1.08 11.07
N ALA A 84 -10.30 1.84 12.16
CA ALA A 84 -10.36 3.30 12.13
C ALA A 84 -9.30 3.89 11.19
N LEU A 85 -8.09 3.32 11.22
CA LEU A 85 -6.97 3.80 10.42
C LEU A 85 -7.16 3.52 8.91
N GLU A 86 -7.75 2.37 8.57
CA GLU A 86 -8.15 2.03 7.20
C GLU A 86 -9.29 2.93 6.68
N ALA A 87 -10.28 3.23 7.53
CA ALA A 87 -11.35 4.18 7.19
C ALA A 87 -10.78 5.58 6.91
N ALA A 88 -9.87 6.06 7.76
CA ALA A 88 -9.18 7.34 7.57
C ALA A 88 -8.35 7.37 6.27
N ARG A 89 -7.63 6.28 5.96
CA ARG A 89 -6.89 6.14 4.69
C ARG A 89 -7.78 6.36 3.48
N THR A 90 -8.91 5.64 3.43
CA THR A 90 -9.86 5.72 2.32
C THR A 90 -10.46 7.13 2.20
N GLN A 91 -10.87 7.72 3.32
CA GLN A 91 -11.43 9.08 3.33
C GLN A 91 -10.44 10.13 2.84
N GLN A 92 -9.19 10.10 3.34
CA GLN A 92 -8.17 11.08 2.94
C GLN A 92 -7.78 10.93 1.48
N TRP A 93 -7.66 9.69 0.98
CA TRP A 93 -7.41 9.44 -0.43
C TRP A 93 -8.54 10.01 -1.29
N LEU A 94 -9.80 9.65 -1.02
CA LEU A 94 -10.95 10.17 -1.77
C LEU A 94 -11.04 11.71 -1.74
N TRP A 95 -10.69 12.33 -0.62
CA TRP A 95 -10.62 13.78 -0.51
C TRP A 95 -9.61 14.37 -1.50
N ARG A 96 -8.38 13.82 -1.58
CA ARG A 96 -7.35 14.29 -2.52
C ARG A 96 -7.84 14.19 -3.97
N GLN A 97 -8.44 13.05 -4.33
CA GLN A 97 -8.93 12.80 -5.68
C GLN A 97 -9.99 13.81 -6.12
N ARG A 98 -10.79 14.32 -5.17
CA ARG A 98 -11.89 15.27 -5.43
C ARG A 98 -11.45 16.73 -5.41
N ASN A 99 -10.47 17.09 -4.58
CA ASN A 99 -10.19 18.49 -4.26
C ASN A 99 -8.88 19.01 -4.87
N CYS A 100 -7.90 18.15 -5.16
CA CYS A 100 -6.62 18.60 -5.71
C CYS A 100 -6.59 18.55 -7.23
N THR A 101 -6.37 19.71 -7.85
CA THR A 101 -6.29 19.89 -9.31
C THR A 101 -4.93 20.43 -9.78
N ASP A 102 -3.98 20.65 -8.87
CA ASP A 102 -2.63 21.11 -9.19
C ASP A 102 -1.56 20.45 -8.30
N LYS A 103 -0.28 20.61 -8.68
CA LYS A 103 0.88 20.06 -7.97
C LYS A 103 0.97 20.53 -6.53
N ALA A 104 0.71 21.81 -6.26
CA ALA A 104 0.87 22.39 -4.93
C ALA A 104 -0.13 21.79 -3.93
N CYS A 105 -1.39 21.62 -4.33
CA CYS A 105 -2.40 20.94 -3.53
C CYS A 105 -2.00 19.49 -3.22
N VAL A 106 -1.59 18.74 -4.24
CA VAL A 106 -1.19 17.32 -4.07
C VAL A 106 0.00 17.20 -3.13
N LYS A 107 1.03 18.04 -3.31
CA LYS A 107 2.21 18.08 -2.44
C LYS A 107 1.84 18.36 -0.98
N ASN A 108 1.07 19.42 -0.74
CA ASN A 108 0.62 19.79 0.61
C ASN A 108 -0.20 18.68 1.26
N TRP A 109 -1.02 17.97 0.49
CA TRP A 109 -1.76 16.81 0.99
C TRP A 109 -0.83 15.69 1.44
N TYR A 110 0.18 15.32 0.64
CA TYR A 110 1.16 14.30 1.01
C TYR A 110 1.94 14.69 2.26
N ASP A 111 2.50 15.91 2.27
CA ASP A 111 3.31 16.40 3.40
C ASP A 111 2.52 16.34 4.71
N ARG A 112 1.28 16.85 4.71
CA ARG A 112 0.39 16.78 5.88
C ARG A 112 0.11 15.34 6.27
N ARG A 113 -0.29 14.50 5.31
CA ARG A 113 -0.77 13.14 5.62
C ARG A 113 0.36 12.23 6.10
N ILE A 114 1.58 12.44 5.62
CA ILE A 114 2.74 11.70 6.12
C ILE A 114 3.03 12.06 7.58
N VAL A 115 3.02 13.35 7.92
CA VAL A 115 3.22 13.80 9.31
C VAL A 115 2.15 13.22 10.24
N GLU A 116 0.88 13.22 9.81
CA GLU A 116 -0.20 12.59 10.56
C GLU A 116 0.05 11.09 10.80
N LEU A 117 0.42 10.33 9.77
CA LEU A 117 0.68 8.89 9.89
C LEU A 117 1.93 8.58 10.74
N ASP A 118 2.96 9.41 10.66
CA ASP A 118 4.14 9.31 11.53
C ASP A 118 3.77 9.57 13.00
N ALA A 119 2.88 10.54 13.26
CA ALA A 119 2.36 10.79 14.60
C ALA A 119 1.49 9.63 15.11
N ASP A 120 0.61 9.09 14.27
CA ASP A 120 -0.20 7.91 14.60
C ASP A 120 0.67 6.71 14.98
N TYR A 121 1.78 6.51 14.26
CA TYR A 121 2.76 5.45 14.56
C TYR A 121 3.40 5.64 15.95
N GLU A 122 3.87 6.84 16.29
CA GLU A 122 4.48 7.09 17.59
C GLU A 122 3.48 7.00 18.74
N GLN A 123 2.25 7.48 18.55
CA GLN A 123 1.17 7.32 19.52
C GLN A 123 0.82 5.84 19.75
N ALA A 124 0.70 5.06 18.68
CA ALA A 124 0.43 3.63 18.78
C ALA A 124 1.56 2.88 19.50
N LYS A 125 2.83 3.24 19.26
CA LYS A 125 3.98 2.70 19.99
C LYS A 125 3.87 2.99 21.49
N GLN A 126 3.55 4.22 21.85
CA GLN A 126 3.39 4.61 23.24
C GLN A 126 2.22 3.85 23.89
N ALA A 127 1.05 3.80 23.24
CA ALA A 127 -0.11 3.07 23.74
C ALA A 127 0.20 1.57 23.99
N ARG A 128 0.98 0.93 23.11
CA ARG A 128 1.41 -0.47 23.33
C ARG A 128 2.36 -0.63 24.51
N ARG A 129 3.26 0.33 24.75
CA ARG A 129 4.13 0.32 25.94
C ARG A 129 3.28 0.47 27.21
N ASP A 130 2.35 1.41 27.21
CA ASP A 130 1.48 1.67 28.38
C ASP A 130 0.59 0.46 28.68
N ALA A 131 0.02 -0.17 27.65
CA ALA A 131 -0.76 -1.39 27.81
C ALA A 131 0.07 -2.55 28.38
N PHE A 132 1.33 -2.69 27.95
CA PHE A 132 2.25 -3.68 28.50
C PHE A 132 2.57 -3.42 29.97
N GLU A 133 2.92 -2.18 30.33
CA GLU A 133 3.22 -1.83 31.72
C GLU A 133 1.99 -1.98 32.63
N ALA A 134 0.81 -1.58 32.17
CA ALA A 134 -0.44 -1.80 32.90
C ALA A 134 -0.70 -3.31 33.15
N SER A 135 -0.44 -4.14 32.14
CA SER A 135 -0.54 -5.60 32.27
C SER A 135 0.48 -6.17 33.25
N LEU A 136 1.69 -5.61 33.30
CA LEU A 136 2.75 -6.03 34.21
C LEU A 136 2.41 -5.67 35.67
N VAL A 137 1.92 -4.46 35.90
CA VAL A 137 1.46 -4.01 37.22
C VAL A 137 0.30 -4.86 37.72
N GLY A 138 -0.65 -5.19 36.83
CA GLY A 138 -1.80 -6.04 37.15
C GLY A 138 -1.44 -7.46 37.62
N GLN A 139 -0.29 -7.99 37.20
CA GLN A 139 0.19 -9.33 37.57
C GLN A 139 0.76 -9.43 38.99
N LYS A 140 0.99 -8.29 39.69
CA LYS A 140 1.53 -8.26 41.06
C LYS A 140 2.82 -9.10 41.24
N LEU A 141 3.69 -9.11 40.25
CA LEU A 141 4.98 -9.83 40.31
C LEU A 141 5.91 -9.22 41.36
N ALA A 142 6.84 -10.03 41.87
CA ALA A 142 7.98 -9.50 42.64
C ALA A 142 8.79 -8.50 41.78
N PRO A 143 9.42 -7.47 42.38
CA PRO A 143 10.14 -6.43 41.61
C PRO A 143 11.19 -7.00 40.65
N SER A 144 11.95 -8.00 41.09
CA SER A 144 12.97 -8.67 40.27
C SER A 144 12.38 -9.41 39.06
N ALA A 145 11.21 -10.03 39.22
CA ALA A 145 10.51 -10.70 38.13
C ALA A 145 9.95 -9.68 37.11
N ALA A 146 9.37 -8.58 37.60
CA ALA A 146 8.88 -7.50 36.73
C ALA A 146 10.02 -6.86 35.92
N GLU A 147 11.19 -6.67 36.54
CA GLU A 147 12.37 -6.15 35.86
C GLU A 147 12.92 -7.11 34.81
N ALA A 148 12.95 -8.41 35.09
CA ALA A 148 13.34 -9.42 34.10
C ALA A 148 12.43 -9.39 32.86
N VAL A 149 11.11 -9.25 33.07
CA VAL A 149 10.13 -9.15 31.98
C VAL A 149 10.34 -7.90 31.13
N ARG A 150 10.63 -6.74 31.75
CA ARG A 150 11.00 -5.52 31.02
C ARG A 150 12.26 -5.69 30.17
N LYS A 151 13.30 -6.32 30.73
CA LYS A 151 14.55 -6.60 30.02
C LYS A 151 14.31 -7.49 28.80
N MET A 152 13.51 -8.53 28.94
CA MET A 152 13.13 -9.41 27.83
C MET A 152 12.36 -8.67 26.73
N LYS A 153 11.41 -7.80 27.12
CA LYS A 153 10.67 -6.96 26.16
C LYS A 153 11.59 -6.00 25.41
N GLY A 154 12.52 -5.34 26.11
CA GLY A 154 13.51 -4.45 25.51
C GLY A 154 14.39 -5.14 24.47
N ALA A 155 14.89 -6.34 24.77
CA ALA A 155 15.68 -7.14 23.82
C ALA A 155 14.86 -7.54 22.58
N SER A 156 13.58 -7.91 22.75
CA SER A 156 12.69 -8.23 21.63
C SER A 156 12.42 -7.02 20.72
N VAL A 157 12.23 -5.83 21.29
CA VAL A 157 12.02 -4.59 20.51
C VAL A 157 13.28 -4.19 19.76
N ALA A 158 14.46 -4.34 20.37
CA ALA A 158 15.74 -4.06 19.72
C ALA A 158 15.91 -4.95 18.47
N ASN A 159 15.72 -6.26 18.60
CA ASN A 159 15.80 -7.20 17.46
C ASN A 159 14.78 -6.90 16.35
N ALA A 160 13.55 -6.51 16.71
CA ALA A 160 12.52 -6.16 15.73
C ALA A 160 12.86 -4.87 14.94
N THR A 161 13.54 -3.92 15.59
CA THR A 161 13.98 -2.67 14.95
C THR A 161 15.12 -2.92 13.96
N THR A 162 16.06 -3.81 14.30
CA THR A 162 17.16 -4.21 13.39
C THR A 162 16.63 -4.95 12.16
N ALA A 163 15.58 -5.76 12.31
CA ALA A 163 14.96 -6.49 11.21
C ALA A 163 14.12 -5.61 10.26
N SER A 164 13.67 -4.44 10.69
CA SER A 164 12.86 -3.51 9.87
C SER A 164 13.69 -2.47 9.12
N THR A 165 15.03 -2.47 9.28
CA THR A 165 15.96 -1.52 8.63
C THR A 165 16.67 -2.13 7.41
N GLN A 166 16.34 -3.36 7.04
CA GLN A 166 16.72 -4.03 5.79
C GLN A 166 15.52 -4.08 4.84
#